data_AF-A0A1X7GUZ6-F1
#
_entry.id   AF-A0A1X7GUZ6-F1
#
_cell.length_a   1.000
_cell.length_b   1.000
_cell.length_c   1.000
_cell.angle_alpha   90.00
_cell.angle_beta   90.00
_cell.angle_gamma   90.00
#
_symmetry.space_group_name_H-M   'P 1'
#
loop_
_entity.id
_entity.type
_entity.pdbx_description
1 polymer ?
#
loop_
_entity_poly.entity_id
_entity_poly.type
_entity_poly.pdbx_seq_one_letter_code
_entity_poly.pdbx_strand_id
1 'polypeptide(L)'
;MKQDLQFNEQTCSTSDSQVHYRELWTLGQQEAVRRLSVKTRIEFKSTARYELIKDFSTRAERIAGNYARIYLELERNGKPELKGRFYWTGLAAFASKQVMCALDYASNSKWRWTGAAAPFFDITKMHLGEGNFWLFQDIFVWHWFYINYPDEFKSAVPERNCNCYISDFKVAFKELPWIDDALPKINFLAETTPLKEGFDLIKKSKF
;
A
#
# COMPACT_ATOMS: atom_id res chain seq x y z
N MET A 1 -57.51 -9.27 3.94
CA MET A 1 -56.21 -9.94 4.19
C MET A 1 -55.29 -8.91 4.81
N LYS A 2 -55.08 -8.94 6.14
CA LYS A 2 -54.07 -8.09 6.79
C LYS A 2 -52.74 -8.80 6.59
N GLN A 3 -51.82 -8.20 5.84
CA GLN A 3 -50.44 -8.67 5.81
C GLN A 3 -49.77 -8.12 7.06
N ASP A 4 -49.48 -9.01 8.01
CA ASP A 4 -48.64 -8.69 9.15
C ASP A 4 -47.21 -8.50 8.63
N LEU A 5 -46.82 -7.24 8.46
CA LEU A 5 -45.45 -6.87 8.15
C LEU A 5 -44.61 -7.14 9.40
N GLN A 6 -43.82 -8.21 9.36
CA GLN A 6 -42.78 -8.46 10.36
C GLN A 6 -41.64 -7.48 10.13
N PHE A 7 -41.54 -6.49 11.00
CA PHE A 7 -40.38 -5.60 11.06
C PHE A 7 -39.31 -6.20 11.98
N ASN A 8 -38.04 -5.96 11.67
CA ASN A 8 -36.95 -6.39 12.53
C ASN A 8 -36.98 -5.57 13.83
N GLU A 9 -37.33 -6.22 14.95
CA GLU A 9 -37.51 -5.57 16.26
C GLU A 9 -36.18 -5.24 16.97
N GLN A 10 -35.03 -5.50 16.35
CA GLN A 10 -33.72 -5.15 16.89
C GLN A 10 -33.14 -3.90 16.23
N THR A 11 -32.99 -2.84 17.03
CA THR A 11 -32.13 -1.70 16.69
C THR A 11 -30.71 -2.21 16.46
N CYS A 12 -30.18 -2.05 15.24
CA CYS A 12 -28.84 -2.47 14.76
C CYS A 12 -28.72 -3.90 14.17
N SER A 13 -29.66 -4.34 13.34
CA SER A 13 -29.57 -5.63 12.64
C SER A 13 -28.74 -5.64 11.34
N THR A 14 -28.04 -4.55 11.01
CA THR A 14 -27.12 -4.48 9.86
C THR A 14 -25.69 -4.49 10.38
N SER A 15 -24.85 -5.39 9.87
CA SER A 15 -23.42 -5.47 10.19
C SER A 15 -22.63 -4.35 9.52
N ASP A 16 -23.02 -3.08 9.74
CA ASP A 16 -22.45 -1.90 9.07
C ASP A 16 -20.95 -1.72 9.36
N SER A 17 -20.47 -2.21 10.51
CA SER A 17 -19.06 -2.13 10.89
C SER A 17 -18.13 -2.87 9.92
N GLN A 18 -18.53 -4.04 9.41
CA GLN A 18 -17.71 -4.80 8.47
C GLN A 18 -17.63 -4.13 7.09
N VAL A 19 -18.71 -3.50 6.65
CA VAL A 19 -18.73 -2.76 5.38
C VAL A 19 -17.84 -1.53 5.49
N HIS A 20 -17.97 -0.78 6.58
CA HIS A 20 -17.17 0.41 6.87
C HIS A 20 -15.65 0.13 6.88
N TYR A 21 -15.18 -0.94 7.54
CA TYR A 21 -13.76 -1.26 7.56
C TYR A 21 -13.21 -1.68 6.20
N ARG A 22 -14.01 -2.39 5.38
CA ARG A 22 -13.62 -2.74 4.01
C ARG A 22 -13.46 -1.50 3.13
N GLU A 23 -14.33 -0.50 3.30
CA GLU A 23 -14.23 0.78 2.60
C GLU A 23 -12.96 1.53 2.98
N LEU A 24 -12.65 1.61 4.28
CA LEU A 24 -11.42 2.27 4.76
C LEU A 24 -10.15 1.57 4.29
N TRP A 25 -10.09 0.24 4.33
CA TRP A 25 -8.94 -0.51 3.79
C TRP A 25 -8.80 -0.34 2.28
N THR A 26 -9.93 -0.29 1.56
CA THR A 26 -9.93 0.00 0.13
C THR A 26 -9.40 1.42 -0.13
N LEU A 27 -9.81 2.42 0.65
CA LEU A 27 -9.34 3.79 0.54
C LEU A 27 -7.83 3.89 0.76
N GLY A 28 -7.30 3.22 1.79
CA GLY A 28 -5.87 3.15 2.03
C GLY A 28 -5.10 2.50 0.87
N GLN A 29 -5.64 1.41 0.32
CA GLN A 29 -5.04 0.73 -0.83
C GLN A 29 -5.07 1.59 -2.10
N GLN A 30 -6.16 2.31 -2.34
CA GLN A 30 -6.25 3.28 -3.43
C GLN A 30 -5.18 4.35 -3.32
N GLU A 31 -4.95 4.89 -2.12
CA GLU A 31 -3.91 5.88 -1.90
C GLU A 31 -2.52 5.29 -2.17
N ALA A 32 -2.23 4.06 -1.74
CA ALA A 32 -0.96 3.39 -2.04
C ALA A 32 -0.70 3.26 -3.55
N VAL A 33 -1.70 2.80 -4.32
CA VAL A 33 -1.62 2.71 -5.78
C VAL A 33 -1.46 4.10 -6.40
N ARG A 34 -2.20 5.10 -5.90
CA ARG A 34 -2.18 6.48 -6.39
C ARG A 34 -0.81 7.13 -6.20
N ARG A 35 -0.12 6.89 -5.09
CA ARG A 35 1.24 7.42 -4.83
C ARG A 35 2.26 6.95 -5.87
N LEU A 36 2.07 5.75 -6.40
CA LEU A 36 2.95 5.16 -7.43
C LEU A 36 2.43 5.35 -8.86
N SER A 37 1.37 6.14 -9.02
CA SER A 37 0.75 6.43 -10.30
C SER A 37 0.92 7.89 -10.70
N VAL A 38 0.73 8.16 -11.98
CA VAL A 38 0.61 9.51 -12.54
C VAL A 38 -0.81 9.73 -13.02
N LYS A 39 -1.33 10.94 -12.79
CA LYS A 39 -2.63 11.33 -13.29
C LYS A 39 -2.51 11.59 -14.79
N THR A 40 -3.00 10.68 -15.61
CA THR A 40 -3.11 10.85 -17.05
C THR A 40 -4.47 11.45 -17.37
N ARG A 41 -4.50 12.60 -18.01
CA ARG A 41 -5.72 13.18 -18.59
C ARG A 41 -5.43 13.47 -20.05
N ILE A 42 -6.26 12.93 -20.94
CA ILE A 42 -6.38 13.48 -22.29
C ILE A 42 -7.47 14.54 -22.19
N GLU A 43 -7.09 15.82 -22.22
CA GLU A 43 -8.03 16.93 -22.10
C GLU A 43 -9.16 16.79 -23.14
N PHE A 44 -10.39 17.01 -22.69
CA PHE A 44 -11.62 16.98 -23.51
C PHE A 44 -11.95 15.65 -24.22
N LYS A 45 -11.18 14.56 -24.00
CA LYS A 45 -11.45 13.24 -24.59
C LYS A 45 -11.75 12.14 -23.58
N SER A 46 -11.24 12.24 -22.36
CA SER A 46 -11.50 11.22 -21.33
C SER A 46 -11.53 11.80 -19.93
N THR A 47 -12.22 11.08 -19.03
CA THR A 47 -12.05 11.25 -17.59
C THR A 47 -10.58 11.05 -17.20
N ALA A 48 -10.14 11.74 -16.16
CA ALA A 48 -8.79 11.58 -15.65
C ALA A 48 -8.61 10.17 -15.09
N ARG A 49 -7.54 9.49 -15.52
CA ARG A 49 -7.17 8.15 -15.06
C ARG A 49 -5.84 8.21 -14.33
N TYR A 50 -5.57 7.22 -13.50
CA TYR A 50 -4.27 7.02 -12.89
C TYR A 50 -3.59 5.86 -13.58
N GLU A 51 -2.38 6.09 -14.10
CA GLU A 51 -1.55 5.05 -14.70
C GLU A 51 -0.35 4.80 -13.81
N LEU A 52 -0.08 3.52 -13.51
CA LEU A 52 1.09 3.13 -12.74
C LEU A 52 2.37 3.55 -13.47
N ILE A 53 3.32 4.15 -12.75
CA ILE A 53 4.59 4.58 -13.33
C ILE A 53 5.34 3.34 -13.84
N LYS A 54 5.70 3.33 -15.12
CA LYS A 54 6.36 2.17 -15.76
C LYS A 54 7.81 2.00 -15.28
N ASP A 55 8.51 3.09 -15.04
CA ASP A 55 9.90 3.06 -14.60
C ASP A 55 10.04 2.63 -13.14
N PHE A 56 10.81 1.56 -12.91
CA PHE A 56 10.91 0.95 -11.58
C PHE A 56 11.73 1.81 -10.63
N SER A 57 12.78 2.48 -11.12
CA SER A 57 13.60 3.39 -10.32
C SER A 57 12.76 4.56 -9.80
N THR A 58 11.98 5.21 -10.67
CA THR A 58 11.06 6.29 -10.32
C THR A 58 10.02 5.83 -9.30
N ARG A 59 9.49 4.60 -9.43
CA ARG A 59 8.62 4.04 -8.38
C ARG A 59 9.37 3.87 -7.06
N ALA A 60 10.59 3.32 -7.07
CA ALA A 60 11.38 3.12 -5.87
C ALA A 60 11.75 4.44 -5.17
N GLU A 61 12.05 5.49 -5.94
CA GLU A 61 12.25 6.84 -5.44
C GLU A 61 11.00 7.36 -4.72
N ARG A 62 9.81 7.24 -5.35
CA ARG A 62 8.55 7.64 -4.73
C ARG A 62 8.25 6.84 -3.47
N ILE A 63 8.52 5.54 -3.47
CA ILE A 63 8.36 4.67 -2.31
C ILE A 63 9.24 5.17 -1.16
N ALA A 64 10.52 5.43 -1.43
CA ALA A 64 11.45 5.98 -0.45
C ALA A 64 10.95 7.31 0.12
N GLY A 65 10.46 8.21 -0.73
CA GLY A 65 9.87 9.48 -0.32
C GLY A 65 8.63 9.34 0.57
N ASN A 66 7.71 8.42 0.24
CA ASN A 66 6.51 8.20 1.05
C ASN A 66 6.85 7.59 2.42
N TYR A 67 7.80 6.65 2.48
CA TYR A 67 8.26 6.12 3.76
C TYR A 67 8.97 7.17 4.62
N ALA A 68 9.81 8.02 4.01
CA ALA A 68 10.43 9.14 4.71
C ALA A 68 9.37 10.11 5.24
N ARG A 69 8.28 10.32 4.49
CA ARG A 69 7.17 11.17 4.88
C ARG A 69 6.44 10.64 6.11
N ILE A 70 6.23 9.33 6.20
CA ILE A 70 5.67 8.68 7.39
C ILE A 70 6.62 8.81 8.59
N TYR A 71 7.91 8.53 8.40
CA TYR A 71 8.91 8.66 9.47
C TYR A 71 8.97 10.08 10.06
N LEU A 72 8.88 11.09 9.18
CA LEU A 72 8.85 12.50 9.56
C LEU A 72 7.47 12.98 10.01
N GLU A 73 6.45 12.12 10.01
CA GLU A 73 5.08 12.42 10.41
C GLU A 73 4.45 13.57 9.60
N LEU A 74 4.76 13.63 8.30
CA LEU A 74 4.33 14.66 7.35
C LEU A 74 3.12 14.24 6.49
N GLU A 75 2.46 13.13 6.83
CA GLU A 75 1.17 12.78 6.25
C GLU A 75 0.06 13.73 6.74
N ARG A 76 -1.10 13.71 6.08
CA ARG A 76 -2.19 14.69 6.31
C ARG A 76 -2.59 14.83 7.79
N ASN A 77 -2.72 13.71 8.49
CA ASN A 77 -3.04 13.63 9.91
C ASN A 77 -1.82 13.23 10.76
N GLY A 78 -0.61 13.40 10.20
CA GLY A 78 0.64 13.14 10.89
C GLY A 78 0.90 14.16 12.00
N LYS A 79 1.76 13.77 12.94
CA LYS A 79 2.14 14.57 14.11
C LYS A 79 3.64 14.85 14.08
N PRO A 80 4.11 15.94 13.47
CA PRO A 80 5.55 16.23 13.31
C PRO A 80 6.35 16.19 14.61
N GLU A 81 5.71 16.47 15.75
CA GLU A 81 6.26 16.36 17.09
C GLU A 81 6.62 14.92 17.51
N LEU A 82 5.97 13.92 16.90
CA LEU A 82 6.23 12.48 17.10
C LEU A 82 7.17 11.90 16.04
N LYS A 83 7.98 12.73 15.37
CA LYS A 83 8.96 12.27 14.38
C LYS A 83 9.75 11.08 14.91
N GLY A 84 9.81 10.02 14.12
CA GLY A 84 10.49 8.77 14.49
C GLY A 84 9.62 7.75 15.22
N ARG A 85 8.35 8.06 15.54
CA ARG A 85 7.37 7.08 16.05
C ARG A 85 7.29 5.84 15.15
N PHE A 86 7.32 6.06 13.84
CA PHE A 86 7.41 4.98 12.83
C PHE A 86 8.85 4.76 12.39
N TYR A 87 9.76 4.48 13.31
CA TYR A 87 11.20 4.34 13.04
C TYR A 87 11.51 3.41 11.85
N TRP A 88 10.81 2.26 11.78
CA TRP A 88 10.97 1.28 10.70
C TRP A 88 10.70 1.85 9.30
N THR A 89 9.82 2.85 9.18
CA THR A 89 9.60 3.51 7.89
C THR A 89 10.79 4.36 7.46
N GLY A 90 11.58 4.90 8.40
CA GLY A 90 12.84 5.56 8.07
C GLY A 90 13.86 4.58 7.47
N LEU A 91 13.96 3.38 8.04
CA LEU A 91 14.79 2.30 7.49
C LEU A 91 14.27 1.80 6.14
N ALA A 92 12.95 1.66 6.00
CA ALA A 92 12.32 1.28 4.73
C ALA A 92 12.57 2.33 3.64
N ALA A 93 12.57 3.62 3.98
CA ALA A 93 12.94 4.69 3.06
C ALA A 93 14.39 4.55 2.57
N PHE A 94 15.32 4.28 3.48
CA PHE A 94 16.71 4.04 3.13
C PHE A 94 16.88 2.81 2.24
N ALA A 95 16.25 1.68 2.59
CA ALA A 95 16.29 0.46 1.79
C ALA A 95 15.71 0.67 0.38
N SER A 96 14.57 1.36 0.28
CA SER A 96 13.92 1.67 -1.01
C SER A 96 14.80 2.57 -1.89
N LYS A 97 15.55 3.50 -1.29
CA LYS A 97 16.55 4.30 -2.00
C LYS A 97 17.70 3.44 -2.55
N GLN A 98 18.16 2.43 -1.79
CA GLN A 98 19.15 1.48 -2.30
C GLN A 98 18.61 0.66 -3.48
N VAL A 99 17.34 0.26 -3.43
CA VAL A 99 16.66 -0.41 -4.55
C VAL A 99 16.64 0.49 -5.78
N MET A 100 16.29 1.77 -5.64
CA MET A 100 16.37 2.76 -6.73
C MET A 100 17.78 2.81 -7.34
N CYS A 101 18.82 2.97 -6.51
CA CYS A 101 20.20 3.01 -7.00
C CYS A 101 20.59 1.71 -7.75
N ALA A 102 20.17 0.55 -7.26
CA ALA A 102 20.43 -0.73 -7.90
C ALA A 102 19.69 -0.87 -9.24
N LEU A 103 18.44 -0.39 -9.32
CA LEU A 103 17.65 -0.36 -10.55
C LEU A 103 18.26 0.59 -11.59
N ASP A 104 18.75 1.75 -11.16
CA ASP A 104 19.46 2.70 -12.02
C ASP A 104 20.76 2.13 -12.54
N TYR A 105 21.53 1.49 -11.66
CA TYR A 105 22.76 0.80 -12.05
C TYR A 105 22.45 -0.31 -13.07
N ALA A 106 21.45 -1.15 -12.82
CA ALA A 106 21.07 -2.24 -13.73
C ALA A 106 20.50 -1.74 -15.07
N SER A 107 19.98 -0.51 -15.11
CA SER A 107 19.47 0.12 -16.34
C SER A 107 20.58 0.77 -17.16
N ASN A 108 21.54 1.41 -16.49
CA ASN A 108 22.51 2.32 -17.12
C ASN A 108 23.95 1.78 -17.14
N SER A 109 24.22 0.62 -16.52
CA SER A 109 25.56 0.04 -16.47
C SER A 109 26.08 -0.29 -17.87
N LYS A 110 27.33 0.12 -18.15
CA LYS A 110 28.03 -0.24 -19.39
C LYS A 110 28.15 -1.76 -19.58
N TRP A 111 28.18 -2.51 -18.48
CA TRP A 111 28.21 -3.97 -18.50
C TRP A 111 26.96 -4.58 -19.14
N ARG A 112 25.81 -3.91 -19.09
CA ARG A 112 24.59 -4.37 -19.75
C ARG A 112 24.78 -4.55 -21.26
N TRP A 113 25.65 -3.75 -21.88
CA TRP A 113 25.90 -3.78 -23.32
C TRP A 113 26.87 -4.89 -23.77
N THR A 114 27.44 -5.67 -22.85
CA THR A 114 28.32 -6.80 -23.20
C THR A 114 27.56 -8.05 -23.65
N GLY A 115 26.23 -7.99 -23.76
CA GLY A 115 25.35 -9.08 -24.21
C GLY A 115 25.17 -10.19 -23.18
N ALA A 116 26.28 -10.77 -22.69
CA ALA A 116 26.29 -11.86 -21.70
C ALA A 116 25.72 -11.44 -20.33
N ALA A 117 25.89 -10.17 -19.95
CA ALA A 117 25.40 -9.67 -18.66
C ALA A 117 23.96 -9.13 -18.70
N ALA A 118 23.40 -8.85 -19.88
CA ALA A 118 22.08 -8.23 -20.01
C ALA A 118 20.95 -9.02 -19.32
N PRO A 119 20.87 -10.37 -19.46
CA PRO A 119 19.82 -11.16 -18.81
C PRO A 119 19.84 -11.05 -17.29
N PHE A 120 21.04 -11.02 -16.69
CA PHE A 120 21.19 -10.88 -15.24
C PHE A 120 20.69 -9.53 -14.73
N PHE A 121 20.93 -8.45 -15.49
CA PHE A 121 20.40 -7.13 -15.16
C PHE A 121 18.87 -7.07 -15.28
N ASP A 122 18.29 -7.74 -16.26
CA ASP A 122 16.83 -7.76 -16.45
C ASP A 122 16.11 -8.53 -15.35
N ILE A 123 16.63 -9.71 -14.98
CA ILE A 123 16.12 -10.50 -13.86
C ILE A 123 16.21 -9.69 -12.55
N THR A 124 17.37 -9.07 -12.31
CA THR A 124 17.58 -8.23 -11.13
C THR A 124 16.58 -7.07 -11.09
N LYS A 125 16.39 -6.36 -12.21
CA LYS A 125 15.42 -5.27 -12.29
C LYS A 125 14.00 -5.73 -12.00
N MET A 126 13.61 -6.88 -12.55
CA MET A 126 12.26 -7.42 -12.38
C MET A 126 11.98 -7.72 -10.91
N HIS A 127 12.83 -8.50 -10.24
CA HIS A 127 12.59 -8.89 -8.84
C HIS A 127 12.72 -7.73 -7.86
N LEU A 128 13.67 -6.80 -8.07
CA LEU A 128 13.77 -5.59 -7.25
C LEU A 128 12.54 -4.69 -7.44
N GLY A 129 12.06 -4.55 -8.68
CA GLY A 129 10.86 -3.77 -9.00
C GLY A 129 9.59 -4.36 -8.41
N GLU A 130 9.45 -5.69 -8.47
CA GLU A 130 8.33 -6.46 -7.90
C GLU A 130 8.31 -6.37 -6.38
N GLY A 131 9.41 -6.77 -5.73
CA GLY A 131 9.49 -6.84 -4.28
C GLY A 131 9.27 -5.47 -3.63
N ASN A 132 9.92 -4.42 -4.15
CA ASN A 132 9.77 -3.08 -3.61
C ASN A 132 8.35 -2.53 -3.82
N PHE A 133 7.71 -2.84 -4.94
CA PHE A 133 6.32 -2.43 -5.21
C PHE A 133 5.34 -3.10 -4.24
N TRP A 134 5.37 -4.42 -4.11
CA TRP A 134 4.39 -5.15 -3.30
C TRP A 134 4.61 -4.99 -1.80
N LEU A 135 5.86 -4.89 -1.32
CA LEU A 135 6.13 -4.52 0.07
C LEU A 135 5.59 -3.13 0.40
N PHE A 136 5.65 -2.18 -0.53
CA PHE A 136 5.00 -0.88 -0.35
C PHE A 136 3.48 -1.00 -0.30
N GLN A 137 2.85 -1.76 -1.21
CA GLN A 137 1.39 -1.97 -1.19
C GLN A 137 0.91 -2.55 0.14
N ASP A 138 1.72 -3.37 0.81
CA ASP A 138 1.40 -3.90 2.12
C ASP A 138 1.65 -2.88 3.25
N ILE A 139 2.93 -2.54 3.49
CA ILE A 139 3.38 -1.84 4.70
C ILE A 139 2.87 -0.40 4.76
N PHE A 140 2.83 0.32 3.62
CA PHE A 140 2.37 1.71 3.60
C PHE A 140 0.93 1.83 4.11
N VAL A 141 0.04 0.94 3.67
CA VAL A 141 -1.39 1.03 3.97
C VAL A 141 -1.67 0.85 5.46
N TRP A 142 -0.90 0.01 6.15
CA TRP A 142 -1.03 -0.16 7.61
C TRP A 142 -0.71 1.16 8.34
N HIS A 143 0.41 1.78 7.98
CA HIS A 143 0.84 3.03 8.58
C HIS A 143 -0.09 4.19 8.22
N TRP A 144 -0.49 4.28 6.95
CA TRP A 144 -1.43 5.28 6.49
C TRP A 144 -2.77 5.17 7.21
N PHE A 145 -3.32 3.96 7.38
CA PHE A 145 -4.56 3.75 8.12
C PHE A 145 -4.39 4.17 9.58
N TYR A 146 -3.32 3.71 10.26
CA TYR A 146 -3.05 4.06 11.65
C TYR A 146 -2.98 5.58 11.86
N ILE A 147 -2.34 6.31 10.93
CA ILE A 147 -2.21 7.77 11.01
C ILE A 147 -3.55 8.47 10.81
N ASN A 148 -4.37 8.02 9.84
CA ASN A 148 -5.59 8.73 9.46
C ASN A 148 -6.82 8.32 10.28
N TYR A 149 -6.87 7.09 10.77
CA TYR A 149 -7.99 6.49 11.52
C TYR A 149 -7.50 5.72 12.77
N PRO A 150 -6.78 6.37 13.70
CA PRO A 150 -6.14 5.71 14.84
C PRO A 150 -7.12 5.01 15.78
N ASP A 151 -8.31 5.59 15.98
CA ASP A 151 -9.32 5.06 16.91
C ASP A 151 -9.97 3.77 16.40
N GLU A 152 -10.03 3.62 15.07
CA GLU A 152 -10.63 2.46 14.41
C GLU A 152 -9.62 1.36 14.09
N PHE A 153 -8.34 1.72 14.01
CA PHE A 153 -7.27 0.85 13.53
C PHE A 153 -7.31 -0.54 14.18
N LYS A 154 -7.35 -0.61 15.52
CA LYS A 154 -7.31 -1.88 16.26
C LYS A 154 -8.48 -2.80 15.90
N SER A 155 -9.67 -2.24 15.73
CA SER A 155 -10.87 -3.01 15.38
C SER A 155 -10.87 -3.39 13.90
N ALA A 156 -10.24 -2.59 13.04
CA ALA A 156 -10.17 -2.81 11.61
C ALA A 156 -9.06 -3.79 11.18
N VAL A 157 -7.99 -3.98 11.98
CA VAL A 157 -6.83 -4.84 11.63
C VAL A 157 -7.25 -6.26 11.17
N PRO A 158 -8.12 -7.00 11.88
CA PRO A 158 -8.48 -8.36 11.47
C PRO A 158 -9.26 -8.44 10.15
N GLU A 159 -9.90 -7.33 9.75
CA GLU A 159 -10.74 -7.26 8.55
C GLU A 159 -9.94 -6.95 7.28
N ARG A 160 -8.66 -6.61 7.39
CA ARG A 160 -7.84 -6.33 6.21
C ARG A 160 -7.59 -7.62 5.44
N ASN A 161 -8.05 -7.64 4.20
CA ASN A 161 -7.70 -8.66 3.21
C ASN A 161 -8.02 -8.11 1.82
N CYS A 162 -7.14 -8.28 0.83
CA CYS A 162 -7.40 -7.74 -0.51
C CYS A 162 -8.61 -8.39 -1.20
N ASN A 163 -9.02 -9.58 -0.77
CA ASN A 163 -10.21 -10.25 -1.27
C ASN A 163 -11.51 -9.57 -0.81
N CYS A 164 -11.46 -8.73 0.22
CA CYS A 164 -12.61 -8.05 0.80
C CYS A 164 -12.79 -6.61 0.27
N TYR A 165 -11.94 -6.13 -0.66
CA TYR A 165 -12.10 -4.82 -1.26
C TYR A 165 -13.42 -4.66 -2.01
N ILE A 166 -13.94 -3.43 -2.04
CA ILE A 166 -15.16 -3.08 -2.78
C ILE A 166 -15.00 -3.36 -4.28
N SER A 167 -16.09 -3.75 -4.94
CA SER A 167 -16.09 -4.31 -6.31
C SER A 167 -15.34 -3.46 -7.33
N ASP A 168 -15.58 -2.15 -7.32
CA ASP A 168 -15.09 -1.24 -8.36
C ASP A 168 -13.57 -1.11 -8.32
N PHE A 169 -13.01 -1.03 -7.11
CA PHE A 169 -11.57 -0.99 -6.94
C PHE A 169 -10.93 -2.37 -7.10
N LYS A 170 -11.59 -3.42 -6.64
CA LYS A 170 -11.07 -4.79 -6.70
C LYS A 170 -10.75 -5.23 -8.13
N VAL A 171 -11.55 -4.81 -9.12
CA VAL A 171 -11.26 -5.06 -10.54
C VAL A 171 -9.95 -4.38 -10.94
N ALA A 172 -9.80 -3.08 -10.66
CA ALA A 172 -8.58 -2.34 -11.02
C ALA A 172 -7.34 -2.84 -10.25
N PHE A 173 -7.51 -3.26 -9.00
CA PHE A 173 -6.44 -3.83 -8.17
C PHE A 173 -5.91 -5.15 -8.75
N LYS A 174 -6.78 -5.96 -9.37
CA LYS A 174 -6.40 -7.21 -10.02
C LYS A 174 -5.54 -7.04 -11.27
N GLU A 175 -5.55 -5.86 -11.87
CA GLU A 175 -4.71 -5.51 -13.02
C GLU A 175 -3.29 -5.08 -12.62
N LEU A 176 -2.97 -5.03 -11.32
CA LEU A 176 -1.63 -4.70 -10.86
C LEU A 176 -0.63 -5.80 -11.24
N PRO A 177 0.61 -5.43 -11.60
CA PRO A 177 1.61 -6.39 -12.05
C PRO A 177 2.00 -7.37 -10.95
N TRP A 178 2.29 -8.62 -11.33
CA TRP A 178 2.78 -9.69 -10.44
C TRP A 178 1.81 -10.13 -9.34
N ILE A 179 0.52 -9.82 -9.47
CA ILE A 179 -0.46 -10.10 -8.41
C ILE A 179 -0.51 -11.58 -8.00
N ASP A 180 -0.49 -12.49 -8.97
CA ASP A 180 -0.61 -13.93 -8.72
C ASP A 180 0.61 -14.51 -8.00
N ASP A 181 1.78 -13.91 -8.20
CA ASP A 181 3.03 -14.34 -7.55
C ASP A 181 3.23 -13.65 -6.19
N ALA A 182 2.87 -12.36 -6.09
CA ALA A 182 3.14 -11.56 -4.91
C ALA A 182 2.12 -11.76 -3.79
N LEU A 183 0.81 -11.77 -4.08
CA LEU A 183 -0.23 -11.82 -3.04
C LEU A 183 -0.12 -13.03 -2.12
N PRO A 184 0.12 -14.27 -2.61
CA PRO A 184 0.29 -15.42 -1.72
C PRO A 184 1.48 -15.26 -0.77
N LYS A 185 2.58 -14.63 -1.22
CA LYS A 185 3.80 -14.42 -0.41
C LYS A 185 3.60 -13.40 0.71
N ILE A 186 2.68 -12.45 0.53
CA ILE A 186 2.36 -11.40 1.50
C ILE A 186 0.99 -11.62 2.17
N ASN A 187 0.56 -12.89 2.26
CA ASN A 187 -0.66 -13.30 2.95
C ASN A 187 -1.92 -12.53 2.49
N PHE A 188 -2.04 -12.23 1.20
CA PHE A 188 -3.17 -11.47 0.63
C PHE A 188 -3.42 -10.12 1.35
N LEU A 189 -2.34 -9.48 1.83
CA LEU A 189 -2.36 -8.23 2.60
C LEU A 189 -3.12 -8.33 3.93
N ALA A 190 -3.35 -9.54 4.43
CA ALA A 190 -4.00 -9.77 5.71
C ALA A 190 -3.03 -9.58 6.88
N GLU A 191 -3.59 -9.43 8.08
CA GLU A 191 -2.78 -9.29 9.28
C GLU A 191 -1.83 -10.48 9.48
N THR A 192 -0.69 -10.20 10.09
CA THR A 192 0.26 -11.20 10.55
C THR A 192 0.63 -10.92 12.00
N THR A 193 1.01 -11.96 12.75
CA THR A 193 1.39 -11.82 14.16
C THR A 193 2.48 -10.76 14.39
N PRO A 194 3.59 -10.75 13.63
CA PRO A 194 4.65 -9.76 13.83
C PRO A 194 4.19 -8.33 13.57
N LEU A 195 3.27 -8.14 12.62
CA LEU A 195 2.73 -6.82 12.31
C LEU A 195 1.90 -6.27 13.47
N LYS A 196 1.01 -7.09 14.02
CA LYS A 196 0.18 -6.74 15.17
C LYS A 196 1.04 -6.37 16.38
N GLU A 197 2.06 -7.19 16.67
CA GLU A 197 3.02 -6.93 17.75
C GLU A 197 3.78 -5.61 17.53
N GLY A 198 4.20 -5.32 16.30
CA GLY A 198 4.86 -4.07 15.94
C GLY A 198 4.02 -2.83 16.23
N PHE A 199 2.73 -2.84 15.85
CA PHE A 199 1.82 -1.72 16.15
C PHE A 199 1.46 -1.60 17.64
N ASP A 200 1.39 -2.72 18.36
CA ASP A 200 1.20 -2.70 19.82
C ASP A 200 2.39 -2.07 20.56
N LEU A 201 3.61 -2.21 20.02
CA LEU A 201 4.82 -1.54 20.55
C LEU A 201 4.80 -0.03 20.30
N ILE A 202 4.38 0.42 19.10
CA ILE A 202 4.27 1.85 18.75
C ILE A 202 3.35 2.60 19.73
N LYS A 203 2.29 1.93 20.21
CA LYS A 203 1.36 2.52 21.20
C LYS A 203 2.01 2.71 22.58
N LYS A 204 2.96 1.84 22.96
CA LYS A 204 3.62 1.88 24.28
C LYS A 204 4.72 2.93 24.34
N SER A 205 5.36 3.23 23.21
CA SER A 205 6.31 4.33 23.08
C SER A 205 5.57 5.68 23.11
N LYS A 206 5.30 6.17 24.32
CA LYS A 206 5.00 7.59 24.55
C LYS A 206 6.30 8.38 24.34
N PHE A 207 6.44 9.00 23.18
CA PHE A 207 7.33 10.14 23.00
C PHE A 207 6.48 11.41 23.05
#